data_AF-A0A257H4A1-F1
#
_entry.id   AF-A0A257H4A1-F1
#
_cell.length_a   1.000
_cell.length_b   1.000
_cell.length_c   1.000
_cell.angle_alpha   90.00
_cell.angle_beta   90.00
_cell.angle_gamma   90.00
#
_symmetry.space_group_name_H-M   'P 1'
#
loop_
_entity.id
_entity.type
_entity.pdbx_description
1 polymer ?
#
loop_
_entity_poly.entity_id
_entity_poly.type
_entity_poly.pdbx_seq_one_letter_code
_entity_poly.pdbx_strand_id
1 'polypeptide(L)'
;MMPPTLKGFILTRRWRDTPKGTLIEYWMATDSGPLKVLLTEQTSVAFVETRFRAQVQSQLAPMMGVELRELELKTFRQSPVLGVYTRHFRQLGQLARKLLPLNIPLLEADVRPHDRYLMERFITAGVSVEGGQRELSTLIDCKLKPESDFRPALKVVSLDIETSENGELYSIALDGLPERVVFMLGEPPTPSSGAAESEKHLDFALVYQPSRKAMIEGLNAWFERNDPD
;
A
#
# COMPACT_ATOMS: atom_id res chain seq x y z
N MET A 1 25.06 18.85 15.53
CA MET A 1 24.62 17.49 15.13
C MET A 1 23.43 17.68 14.19
N MET A 2 23.49 17.17 12.96
CA MET A 2 22.28 17.13 12.13
C MET A 2 21.28 16.17 12.79
N PRO A 3 19.97 16.48 12.82
CA PRO A 3 18.99 15.54 13.32
C PRO A 3 19.12 14.23 12.52
N PRO A 4 18.98 13.06 13.17
CA PRO A 4 19.09 11.79 12.48
C PRO A 4 18.07 11.72 11.35
N THR A 5 18.54 11.39 10.14
CA THR A 5 17.69 11.20 8.97
C THR A 5 16.78 10.00 9.21
N LEU A 6 15.47 10.20 9.17
CA LEU A 6 14.49 9.13 9.27
C LEU A 6 14.60 8.23 8.02
N LYS A 7 14.83 6.94 8.23
CA LYS A 7 14.90 5.92 7.19
C LYS A 7 13.74 4.93 7.33
N GLY A 8 13.37 4.29 6.23
CA GLY A 8 12.45 3.16 6.26
C GLY A 8 12.40 2.40 4.95
N PHE A 9 11.56 1.38 4.90
CA PHE A 9 11.42 0.49 3.76
C PHE A 9 9.94 0.35 3.42
N ILE A 10 9.57 0.70 2.19
CA ILE A 10 8.17 0.70 1.73
C ILE A 10 7.66 -0.75 1.66
N LEU A 11 6.60 -1.04 2.43
CA LEU A 11 5.89 -2.31 2.45
C LEU A 11 4.68 -2.31 1.53
N THR A 12 3.83 -1.28 1.63
CA THR A 12 2.62 -1.16 0.82
C THR A 12 2.51 0.19 0.16
N ARG A 13 1.86 0.20 -1.01
CA ARG A 13 1.67 1.37 -1.86
C ARG A 13 0.20 1.48 -2.20
N ARG A 14 -0.38 2.65 -2.00
CA ARG A 14 -1.77 2.94 -2.31
C ARG A 14 -1.89 4.33 -2.91
N TRP A 15 -2.97 4.55 -3.62
CA TRP A 15 -3.35 5.87 -4.07
C TRP A 15 -4.88 5.95 -4.14
N ARG A 16 -5.40 7.16 -4.03
CA ARG A 16 -6.80 7.45 -4.29
C ARG A 16 -6.98 8.89 -4.72
N ASP A 17 -7.95 9.14 -5.59
CA ASP A 17 -8.39 10.51 -5.88
C ASP A 17 -9.27 11.03 -4.74
N THR A 18 -8.98 12.24 -4.26
CA THR A 18 -9.76 12.99 -3.27
C THR A 18 -10.34 14.26 -3.92
N PRO A 19 -11.28 14.99 -3.28
CA PRO A 19 -11.74 16.27 -3.81
C PRO A 19 -10.59 17.29 -4.05
N LYS A 20 -9.53 17.24 -3.25
CA LYS A 20 -8.35 18.13 -3.38
C LYS A 20 -7.33 17.67 -4.43
N GLY A 21 -7.42 16.43 -4.91
CA GLY A 21 -6.49 15.85 -5.89
C GLY A 21 -6.07 14.44 -5.52
N THR A 22 -5.11 13.90 -6.25
CA THR A 22 -4.59 12.56 -6.00
C THR A 22 -3.81 12.52 -4.67
N LEU A 23 -4.19 11.59 -3.79
CA LEU A 23 -3.44 11.25 -2.59
C LEU A 23 -2.66 9.96 -2.84
N ILE A 24 -1.37 9.99 -2.53
CA ILE A 24 -0.51 8.80 -2.48
C ILE A 24 -0.33 8.42 -1.01
N GLU A 25 -0.40 7.12 -0.72
CA GLU A 25 -0.16 6.55 0.60
C GLU A 25 0.91 5.46 0.51
N TYR A 26 1.89 5.52 1.39
CA TYR A 26 2.83 4.44 1.63
C TYR A 26 2.78 4.02 3.10
N TRP A 27 2.86 2.72 3.35
CA TRP A 27 3.28 2.22 4.65
C TRP A 27 4.70 1.73 4.55
N MET A 28 5.54 2.13 5.50
CA MET A 28 6.94 1.77 5.56
C MET A 28 7.32 1.25 6.94
N ALA A 29 8.12 0.20 6.96
CA ALA A 29 8.78 -0.28 8.18
C ALA A 29 9.98 0.62 8.50
N THR A 30 10.13 0.99 9.76
CA THR A 30 11.25 1.80 10.28
C THR A 30 11.80 1.14 11.55
N ASP A 31 12.97 1.56 12.01
CA ASP A 31 13.54 1.06 13.28
C ASP A 31 12.64 1.39 14.50
N SER A 32 11.71 2.33 14.36
CA SER A 32 10.75 2.73 15.40
C SER A 32 9.34 2.18 15.17
N GLY A 33 9.18 1.20 14.28
CA GLY A 33 7.89 0.60 13.92
C GLY A 33 7.30 1.16 12.62
N PRO A 34 6.02 0.85 12.32
CA PRO A 34 5.39 1.24 11.08
C PRO A 34 5.15 2.74 11.01
N LEU A 35 5.39 3.32 9.84
CA LEU A 35 5.15 4.71 9.54
C LEU A 35 4.30 4.82 8.28
N LYS A 36 3.23 5.61 8.35
CA LYS A 36 2.42 5.97 7.21
C LYS A 36 2.94 7.27 6.60
N VAL A 37 3.08 7.31 5.28
CA VAL A 37 3.44 8.50 4.53
C VAL A 37 2.28 8.86 3.60
N LEU A 38 1.83 10.10 3.66
CA LEU A 38 0.78 10.66 2.83
C LEU A 38 1.35 11.81 1.98
N LEU A 39 1.26 11.68 0.66
CA LEU A 39 1.62 12.76 -0.27
C LEU A 39 0.34 13.26 -0.93
N THR A 40 -0.02 14.49 -0.61
CA THR A 40 -1.27 15.11 -1.02
C THR A 40 -1.13 15.83 -2.36
N GLU A 41 -2.26 16.06 -3.02
CA GLU A 41 -2.38 16.91 -4.21
C GLU A 41 -1.38 16.58 -5.34
N GLN A 42 -1.05 15.29 -5.50
CA GLN A 42 -0.11 14.82 -6.50
C GLN A 42 -0.73 14.93 -7.90
N THR A 43 0.01 15.51 -8.82
CA THR A 43 -0.38 15.58 -10.23
C THR A 43 -0.01 14.28 -10.93
N SER A 44 -0.86 13.86 -11.86
CA SER A 44 -0.58 12.73 -12.75
C SER A 44 -0.26 13.25 -14.14
N VAL A 45 0.61 12.55 -14.87
CA VAL A 45 1.05 12.96 -16.21
C VAL A 45 0.95 11.80 -17.19
N ALA A 46 0.54 12.13 -18.40
CA ALA A 46 0.67 11.27 -19.57
C ALA A 46 1.20 12.10 -20.75
N PHE A 47 1.58 11.44 -21.85
CA PHE A 47 2.18 12.13 -22.99
C PHE A 47 1.42 11.89 -24.28
N VAL A 48 1.42 12.88 -25.16
CA VAL A 48 0.80 12.80 -26.48
C VAL A 48 1.66 13.51 -27.50
N GLU A 49 1.77 12.99 -28.73
CA GLU A 49 2.56 13.65 -29.77
C GLU A 49 2.02 15.06 -30.09
N THR A 50 2.93 16.02 -30.30
CA THR A 50 2.58 17.44 -30.54
C THR A 50 1.64 17.65 -31.73
N ARG A 51 1.71 16.78 -32.75
CA ARG A 51 0.81 16.82 -33.91
C ARG A 51 -0.68 16.71 -33.55
N PHE A 52 -1.00 16.13 -32.39
CA PHE A 52 -2.38 15.97 -31.92
C PHE A 52 -2.86 17.10 -31.01
N ARG A 53 -2.08 18.17 -30.81
CA ARG A 53 -2.38 19.28 -29.88
C ARG A 53 -3.82 19.78 -29.98
N ALA A 54 -4.26 20.16 -31.18
CA ALA A 54 -5.60 20.73 -31.39
C ALA A 54 -6.72 19.74 -31.03
N GLN A 55 -6.55 18.46 -31.40
CA GLN A 55 -7.53 17.41 -31.12
C GLN A 55 -7.61 17.15 -29.61
N VAL A 56 -6.47 17.03 -28.93
CA VAL A 56 -6.44 16.82 -27.47
C VAL A 56 -7.03 18.03 -26.75
N GLN A 57 -6.66 19.25 -27.13
CA GLN A 57 -7.16 20.48 -26.51
C GLN A 57 -8.68 20.59 -26.58
N SER A 58 -9.31 20.16 -27.67
CA SER A 58 -10.78 20.10 -27.77
C SER A 58 -11.42 19.11 -26.80
N GLN A 59 -10.75 17.98 -26.50
CA GLN A 59 -11.23 16.99 -25.52
C GLN A 59 -11.04 17.43 -24.07
N LEU A 60 -10.08 18.34 -23.83
CA LEU A 60 -9.74 18.88 -22.51
C LEU A 60 -10.63 20.05 -22.08
N ALA A 61 -11.21 20.81 -23.02
CA ALA A 61 -12.08 21.95 -22.70
C ALA A 61 -13.18 21.67 -21.65
N PRO A 62 -13.86 20.50 -21.62
CA PRO A 62 -14.84 20.18 -20.58
C PRO A 62 -14.23 19.66 -19.27
N MET A 63 -12.91 19.49 -19.17
CA MET A 63 -12.22 18.93 -18.01
C MET A 63 -11.55 20.04 -17.18
N MET A 64 -11.95 20.19 -15.92
CA MET A 64 -11.26 21.10 -14.99
C MET A 64 -9.99 20.49 -14.42
N GLY A 65 -8.97 21.31 -14.19
CA GLY A 65 -7.72 20.88 -13.55
C GLY A 65 -6.85 20.00 -14.44
N VAL A 66 -6.94 20.18 -15.76
CA VAL A 66 -6.05 19.55 -16.73
C VAL A 66 -5.25 20.61 -17.46
N GLU A 67 -3.95 20.37 -17.62
CA GLU A 67 -3.02 21.29 -18.26
C GLU A 67 -2.20 20.57 -19.33
N LEU A 68 -1.98 21.25 -20.46
CA LEU A 68 -1.06 20.82 -21.52
C LEU A 68 0.22 21.65 -21.43
N ARG A 69 1.38 21.00 -21.38
CA ARG A 69 2.69 21.66 -21.37
C ARG A 69 3.57 21.15 -22.49
N GLU A 70 4.37 22.05 -23.06
CA GLU A 70 5.47 21.70 -23.97
C GLU A 70 6.63 21.13 -23.16
N LEU A 71 7.25 20.07 -23.67
CA LEU A 71 8.34 19.35 -23.00
C LEU A 71 9.48 19.09 -23.97
N GLU A 72 10.70 19.02 -23.47
CA GLU A 72 11.88 18.58 -24.22
C GLU A 72 11.97 17.04 -24.25
N LEU A 73 10.85 16.37 -24.52
CA LEU A 73 10.75 14.90 -24.58
C LEU A 73 10.28 14.46 -25.96
N LYS A 74 10.61 13.20 -26.30
CA LYS A 74 10.25 12.58 -27.57
C LYS A 74 9.76 11.16 -27.37
N THR A 75 8.95 10.68 -28.30
CA THR A 75 8.59 9.25 -28.40
C THR A 75 9.81 8.43 -28.84
N PHE A 76 9.68 7.10 -28.80
CA PHE A 76 10.71 6.19 -29.35
C PHE A 76 10.95 6.41 -30.85
N ARG A 77 9.96 6.94 -31.58
CA ARG A 77 10.08 7.33 -32.99
C ARG A 77 10.64 8.74 -33.21
N GLN A 78 11.17 9.37 -32.15
CA GLN A 78 11.73 10.73 -32.17
C GLN A 78 10.70 11.85 -32.46
N SER A 79 9.40 11.57 -32.34
CA SER A 79 8.36 12.60 -32.43
C SER A 79 8.31 13.43 -31.13
N PRO A 80 8.25 14.77 -31.19
CA PRO A 80 8.06 15.60 -29.99
C PRO A 80 6.70 15.31 -29.33
N VAL A 81 6.65 15.43 -28.00
CA VAL A 81 5.43 15.22 -27.21
C VAL A 81 5.07 16.42 -26.35
N LEU A 82 3.80 16.49 -25.97
CA LEU A 82 3.25 17.35 -24.95
C LEU A 82 2.97 16.53 -23.69
N GLY A 83 3.17 17.14 -22.52
CA GLY A 83 2.71 16.59 -21.25
C GLY A 83 1.26 16.98 -20.98
N VAL A 84 0.43 16.00 -20.63
CA VAL A 84 -0.94 16.19 -20.16
C VAL A 84 -0.96 15.95 -18.66
N TYR A 85 -1.08 17.02 -17.88
CA TYR A 85 -1.07 17.00 -16.43
C TYR A 85 -2.50 17.06 -15.89
N THR A 86 -2.87 16.15 -15.01
CA THR A 86 -4.20 16.12 -14.39
C THR A 86 -4.09 16.20 -12.87
N ARG A 87 -5.06 16.89 -12.25
CA ARG A 87 -5.20 16.94 -10.79
C ARG A 87 -5.64 15.60 -10.19
N HIS A 88 -6.42 14.83 -10.94
CA HIS A 88 -6.94 13.51 -10.56
C HIS A 88 -6.49 12.45 -11.55
N PHE A 89 -6.02 11.31 -11.07
CA PHE A 89 -5.53 10.24 -11.95
C PHE A 89 -6.66 9.65 -12.81
N ARG A 90 -7.89 9.57 -12.29
CA ARG A 90 -9.05 9.09 -13.07
C ARG A 90 -9.32 9.92 -14.34
N GLN A 91 -8.88 11.18 -14.39
CA GLN A 91 -9.02 12.02 -15.58
C GLN A 91 -8.16 11.51 -16.75
N LEU A 92 -6.97 10.94 -16.49
CA LEU A 92 -6.15 10.33 -17.54
C LEU A 92 -6.88 9.13 -18.18
N GLY A 93 -7.50 8.28 -17.38
CA GLY A 93 -8.30 7.16 -17.89
C GLY A 93 -9.58 7.60 -18.63
N GLN A 94 -10.18 8.72 -18.25
CA GLN A 94 -11.28 9.33 -19.02
C GLN A 94 -10.79 9.87 -20.36
N LEU A 95 -9.66 10.58 -20.36
CA LEU A 95 -9.06 11.14 -21.56
C LEU A 95 -8.63 10.03 -22.53
N ALA A 96 -7.95 8.99 -22.05
CA ALA A 96 -7.55 7.84 -22.85
C ALA A 96 -8.75 7.21 -23.58
N ARG A 97 -9.88 7.05 -22.89
CA ARG A 97 -11.12 6.54 -23.50
C ARG A 97 -11.72 7.49 -24.55
N LYS A 98 -11.63 8.80 -24.37
CA LYS A 98 -12.09 9.79 -25.36
C LYS A 98 -11.19 9.86 -26.59
N LEU A 99 -9.89 9.64 -26.43
CA LEU A 99 -8.90 9.69 -27.51
C LEU A 99 -8.84 8.40 -28.33
N LEU A 100 -9.27 7.26 -27.75
CA LEU A 100 -9.24 5.95 -28.41
C LEU A 100 -9.98 5.93 -29.77
N PRO A 101 -11.23 6.43 -29.91
CA PRO A 101 -11.92 6.46 -31.21
C PRO A 101 -11.25 7.35 -32.26
N LEU A 102 -10.39 8.29 -31.83
CA LEU A 102 -9.65 9.19 -32.71
C LEU A 102 -8.29 8.62 -33.13
N ASN A 103 -7.94 7.40 -32.67
CA ASN A 103 -6.62 6.79 -32.86
C ASN A 103 -5.46 7.67 -32.34
N ILE A 104 -5.70 8.43 -31.28
CA ILE A 104 -4.68 9.27 -30.64
C ILE A 104 -4.14 8.52 -29.41
N PRO A 105 -2.88 8.04 -29.44
CA PRO A 105 -2.30 7.34 -28.31
C PRO A 105 -1.96 8.31 -27.18
N LEU A 106 -2.32 7.95 -25.95
CA LEU A 106 -1.89 8.62 -24.73
C LEU A 106 -0.87 7.72 -24.03
N LEU A 107 0.40 8.12 -24.09
CA LEU A 107 1.54 7.34 -23.60
C LEU A 107 1.68 7.47 -22.09
N GLU A 108 2.05 6.37 -21.43
CA GLU A 108 2.30 6.26 -19.99
C GLU A 108 1.12 6.67 -19.08
N ALA A 109 -0.11 6.69 -19.61
CA ALA A 109 -1.32 7.00 -18.85
C ALA A 109 -1.71 5.89 -17.85
N ASP A 110 -1.11 4.72 -17.96
CA ASP A 110 -1.33 3.54 -17.14
C ASP A 110 -0.48 3.53 -15.86
N VAL A 111 0.63 4.27 -15.84
CA VAL A 111 1.55 4.36 -14.69
C VAL A 111 0.84 4.98 -13.50
N ARG A 112 0.65 4.19 -12.44
CA ARG A 112 -0.09 4.63 -11.25
C ARG A 112 0.65 5.73 -10.50
N PRO A 113 -0.06 6.64 -9.80
CA PRO A 113 0.57 7.78 -9.12
C PRO A 113 1.67 7.40 -8.13
N HIS A 114 1.44 6.35 -7.33
CA HIS A 114 2.44 5.86 -6.37
C HIS A 114 3.68 5.31 -7.08
N ASP A 115 3.51 4.51 -8.14
CA ASP A 115 4.66 4.01 -8.90
C ASP A 115 5.41 5.12 -9.63
N ARG A 116 4.69 6.07 -10.25
CA ARG A 116 5.27 7.26 -10.90
C ARG A 116 6.18 8.03 -9.95
N TYR A 117 5.69 8.31 -8.74
CA TYR A 117 6.45 9.07 -7.75
C TYR A 117 7.78 8.39 -7.39
N LEU A 118 7.77 7.07 -7.17
CA LEU A 118 8.96 6.29 -6.82
C LEU A 118 9.91 6.13 -8.01
N MET A 119 9.37 5.78 -9.18
CA MET A 119 10.12 5.52 -10.41
C MET A 119 10.96 6.74 -10.82
N GLU A 120 10.37 7.94 -10.82
CA GLU A 120 11.07 9.17 -11.21
C GLU A 120 12.17 9.60 -10.21
N ARG A 121 12.21 8.97 -9.03
CA ARG A 121 13.19 9.23 -7.98
C ARG A 121 14.16 8.06 -7.79
N PHE A 122 14.13 7.07 -8.68
CA PHE A 122 14.94 5.85 -8.59
C PHE A 122 14.75 5.11 -7.26
N ILE A 123 13.55 5.18 -6.68
CA ILE A 123 13.21 4.50 -5.44
C ILE A 123 12.62 3.13 -5.77
N THR A 124 13.16 2.09 -5.13
CA THR A 124 12.59 0.73 -5.17
C THR A 124 11.79 0.44 -3.91
N ALA A 125 12.45 0.46 -2.74
CA ALA A 125 11.80 0.20 -1.45
C ALA A 125 12.46 0.95 -0.28
N GLY A 126 13.78 0.92 -0.17
CA GLY A 126 14.50 1.65 0.87
C GLY A 126 14.50 3.16 0.62
N VAL A 127 14.11 3.93 1.63
CA VAL A 127 13.97 5.39 1.55
C VAL A 127 14.53 6.10 2.77
N SER A 128 15.07 7.30 2.54
CA SER A 128 15.26 8.34 3.55
C SER A 128 14.21 9.43 3.36
N VAL A 129 13.89 10.10 4.47
CA VAL A 129 12.78 11.05 4.56
C VAL A 129 13.29 12.44 4.90
N GLU A 130 12.83 13.46 4.16
CA GLU A 130 13.14 14.86 4.40
C GLU A 130 11.88 15.73 4.49
N GLY A 131 11.81 16.56 5.53
CA GLY A 131 10.69 17.48 5.75
C GLY A 131 9.36 16.78 6.03
N GLY A 132 8.26 17.46 5.71
CA GLY A 132 6.91 17.02 6.00
C GLY A 132 6.43 17.37 7.41
N GLN A 133 5.13 17.21 7.62
CA GLN A 133 4.46 17.43 8.90
C GLN A 133 4.18 16.09 9.55
N ARG A 134 4.59 15.92 10.81
CA ARG A 134 4.39 14.66 11.53
C ARG A 134 3.18 14.73 12.45
N GLU A 135 2.29 13.76 12.30
CA GLU A 135 1.11 13.53 13.12
C GLU A 135 1.13 12.07 13.61
N LEU A 136 1.56 11.85 14.86
CA LEU A 136 1.72 10.50 15.44
C LEU A 136 2.62 9.60 14.56
N SER A 137 2.06 8.51 14.02
CA SER A 137 2.68 7.55 13.10
C SER A 137 2.41 7.88 11.62
N THR A 138 1.98 9.10 11.32
CA THR A 138 1.75 9.58 9.96
C THR A 138 2.66 10.78 9.65
N LEU A 139 3.24 10.78 8.46
CA LEU A 139 4.02 11.88 7.93
C LEU A 139 3.39 12.38 6.63
N ILE A 140 3.12 13.68 6.58
CA ILE A 140 2.36 14.32 5.51
C ILE A 140 3.30 15.21 4.71
N ASP A 141 3.24 15.09 3.38
CA ASP A 141 3.95 15.93 2.41
C ASP A 141 5.47 16.04 2.65
N CYS A 142 6.09 14.91 2.98
CA CYS A 142 7.54 14.78 3.01
C CYS A 142 8.13 14.53 1.61
N LYS A 143 9.45 14.57 1.52
CA LYS A 143 10.21 14.12 0.35
C LYS A 143 10.87 12.78 0.67
N LEU A 144 10.62 11.78 -0.17
CA LEU A 144 11.34 10.51 -0.12
C LEU A 144 12.54 10.55 -1.07
N LYS A 145 13.68 10.04 -0.59
CA LYS A 145 14.90 9.85 -1.38
C LYS A 145 15.31 8.38 -1.31
N PRO A 146 15.96 7.83 -2.35
CA PRO A 146 16.43 6.45 -2.33
C PRO A 146 17.46 6.24 -1.22
N GLU A 147 17.36 5.12 -0.53
CA GLU A 147 18.30 4.66 0.50
C GLU A 147 18.51 3.16 0.28
N SER A 148 19.55 2.79 -0.47
CA SER A 148 19.76 1.41 -0.95
C SER A 148 20.07 0.42 0.16
N ASP A 149 20.63 0.90 1.27
CA ASP A 149 21.30 0.06 2.27
C ASP A 149 20.41 -0.22 3.48
N PHE A 150 19.32 0.55 3.65
CA PHE A 150 18.41 0.37 4.77
C PHE A 150 17.60 -0.94 4.63
N ARG A 151 17.68 -1.80 5.65
CA ARG A 151 16.86 -3.01 5.78
C ARG A 151 16.28 -3.06 7.20
N PRO A 152 14.96 -3.01 7.36
CA PRO A 152 14.33 -3.07 8.67
C PRO A 152 14.36 -4.51 9.21
N ALA A 153 14.29 -4.65 10.52
CA ALA A 153 13.83 -5.90 11.14
C ALA A 153 12.31 -5.94 11.06
N LEU A 154 11.75 -6.99 10.45
CA LEU A 154 10.30 -7.16 10.30
C LEU A 154 9.74 -8.10 11.37
N LYS A 155 8.57 -7.76 11.89
CA LYS A 155 7.72 -8.64 12.69
C LYS A 155 6.93 -9.55 11.75
N VAL A 156 7.22 -10.85 11.75
CA VAL A 156 6.57 -11.80 10.85
C VAL A 156 5.67 -12.74 11.65
N VAL A 157 4.49 -13.04 11.11
CA VAL A 157 3.62 -14.10 11.61
C VAL A 157 3.36 -15.13 10.51
N SER A 158 3.51 -16.40 10.85
CA SER A 158 3.01 -17.55 10.11
C SER A 158 1.60 -17.85 10.59
N LEU A 159 0.63 -17.79 9.68
CA LEU A 159 -0.77 -18.10 9.94
C LEU A 159 -1.13 -19.40 9.23
N ASP A 160 -1.73 -20.32 9.97
CA ASP A 160 -2.25 -21.58 9.44
C ASP A 160 -3.69 -21.82 9.93
N ILE A 161 -4.51 -22.47 9.11
CA ILE A 161 -5.89 -22.81 9.46
C ILE A 161 -6.18 -24.28 9.20
N GLU A 162 -6.94 -24.89 10.11
CA GLU A 162 -7.46 -26.23 9.94
C GLU A 162 -8.96 -26.20 9.73
N THR A 163 -9.46 -26.97 8.77
CA THR A 163 -10.86 -26.94 8.37
C THR A 163 -11.40 -28.36 8.08
N SER A 164 -12.72 -28.49 8.03
CA SER A 164 -13.35 -29.71 7.51
C SER A 164 -13.13 -29.86 6.01
N GLU A 165 -13.46 -31.01 5.44
CA GLU A 165 -13.44 -31.23 3.97
C GLU A 165 -14.30 -30.23 3.20
N ASN A 166 -15.31 -29.65 3.85
CA ASN A 166 -16.22 -28.65 3.29
C ASN A 166 -15.79 -27.20 3.61
N GLY A 167 -14.59 -27.00 4.17
CA GLY A 167 -14.03 -25.69 4.48
C GLY A 167 -14.53 -25.07 5.78
N GLU A 168 -15.15 -25.85 6.67
CA GLU A 168 -15.60 -25.31 7.95
C GLU A 168 -14.44 -25.20 8.95
N LEU A 169 -14.21 -23.99 9.48
CA LEU A 169 -13.08 -23.71 10.37
C LEU A 169 -13.10 -24.53 11.67
N TYR A 170 -11.98 -25.15 12.01
CA TYR A 170 -11.70 -25.84 13.28
C TYR A 170 -10.71 -25.07 14.15
N SER A 171 -9.58 -24.62 13.59
CA SER A 171 -8.58 -23.86 14.35
C SER A 171 -7.84 -22.82 13.50
N ILE A 172 -7.25 -21.83 14.17
CA ILE A 172 -6.30 -20.87 13.59
C ILE A 172 -5.04 -20.88 14.44
N ALA A 173 -3.89 -21.14 13.84
CA ALA A 173 -2.59 -21.11 14.49
C ALA A 173 -1.78 -19.88 14.05
N LEU A 174 -1.09 -19.24 15.00
CA LEU A 174 -0.24 -18.06 14.79
C LEU A 174 1.11 -18.30 15.49
N ASP A 175 2.20 -18.22 14.73
CA ASP A 175 3.59 -18.38 15.21
C ASP A 175 4.52 -17.35 14.55
N GLY A 176 5.60 -16.94 15.21
CA GLY A 176 6.59 -15.99 14.69
C GLY A 176 6.78 -14.73 15.52
N LEU A 177 5.86 -14.45 16.45
CA LEU A 177 5.98 -13.42 17.47
C LEU A 177 6.04 -14.07 18.86
N PRO A 178 6.41 -13.33 19.94
CA PRO A 178 6.59 -13.92 21.27
C PRO A 178 5.37 -14.72 21.78
N GLU A 179 4.17 -14.41 21.32
CA GLU A 179 2.94 -15.15 21.61
C GLU A 179 2.66 -16.19 20.50
N ARG A 180 2.99 -17.46 20.76
CA ARG A 180 2.55 -18.61 19.95
C ARG A 180 1.15 -19.00 20.40
N VAL A 181 0.16 -18.95 19.52
CA VAL A 181 -1.25 -19.17 19.91
C VAL A 181 -2.01 -20.02 18.89
N VAL A 182 -2.90 -20.87 19.40
CA VAL A 182 -3.90 -21.61 18.62
C VAL A 182 -5.29 -21.25 19.14
N PHE A 183 -6.11 -20.66 18.28
CA PHE A 183 -7.54 -20.52 18.51
C PHE A 183 -8.24 -21.81 18.09
N MET A 184 -8.92 -22.49 19.01
CA MET A 184 -9.59 -23.77 18.79
C MET A 184 -11.10 -23.63 18.91
N LEU A 185 -11.87 -24.13 17.95
CA LEU A 185 -13.34 -24.14 18.04
C LEU A 185 -13.80 -25.12 19.14
N GLY A 186 -14.67 -24.66 20.03
CA GLY A 186 -15.32 -25.47 21.05
C GLY A 186 -15.17 -24.90 22.46
N GLU A 187 -15.54 -25.71 23.44
CA GLU A 187 -15.35 -25.41 24.87
C GLU A 187 -14.10 -26.13 25.39
N PRO A 188 -13.40 -25.55 26.38
CA PRO A 188 -12.33 -26.25 27.05
C PRO A 188 -12.87 -27.54 27.70
N PRO A 189 -12.11 -28.64 27.67
CA PRO A 189 -12.54 -29.90 28.27
C PRO A 189 -12.83 -29.72 29.76
N THR A 190 -13.94 -30.29 30.26
CA THR A 190 -14.25 -30.30 31.70
C THR A 190 -13.31 -31.28 32.41
N PRO A 191 -12.66 -30.87 33.53
CA PRO A 191 -11.80 -31.76 34.29
C PRO A 191 -12.68 -32.84 34.93
N SER A 192 -12.73 -34.02 34.32
CA SER A 192 -13.37 -35.20 34.88
C SER A 192 -12.32 -36.21 35.34
N SER A 193 -12.52 -36.71 36.56
CA SER A 193 -11.66 -37.64 37.28
C SER A 193 -11.27 -38.86 36.45
N GLY A 194 -9.99 -38.96 36.08
CA GLY A 194 -9.41 -40.15 35.45
C GLY A 194 -8.41 -39.84 34.33
N ALA A 195 -8.47 -38.63 33.76
CA ALA A 195 -7.45 -38.12 32.85
C ALA A 195 -6.69 -36.96 33.50
N ALA A 196 -6.10 -37.22 34.67
CA ALA A 196 -4.87 -36.50 34.98
C ALA A 196 -3.85 -36.92 33.91
N GLU A 197 -3.04 -35.97 33.40
CA GLU A 197 -1.98 -36.17 32.38
C GLU A 197 -2.33 -35.82 30.92
N SER A 198 -2.91 -34.65 30.64
CA SER A 198 -2.64 -33.97 29.35
C SER A 198 -2.77 -32.44 29.37
N GLU A 199 -2.73 -31.79 30.54
CA GLU A 199 -2.06 -30.48 30.61
C GLU A 199 -0.55 -30.74 30.52
N LYS A 200 -0.11 -31.34 29.41
CA LYS A 200 1.26 -31.18 28.94
C LYS A 200 1.49 -29.68 28.92
N HIS A 201 2.60 -29.22 29.49
CA HIS A 201 3.07 -27.86 29.29
C HIS A 201 3.17 -27.62 27.77
N LEU A 202 2.10 -27.09 27.17
CA LEU A 202 2.11 -26.65 25.80
C LEU A 202 3.08 -25.47 25.76
N ASP A 203 4.00 -25.51 24.82
CA ASP A 203 4.94 -24.43 24.52
C ASP A 203 4.29 -23.31 23.68
N PHE A 204 2.94 -23.30 23.66
CA PHE A 204 2.07 -22.32 23.02
C PHE A 204 0.76 -22.16 23.80
N ALA A 205 0.08 -21.03 23.61
CA ALA A 205 -1.23 -20.76 24.19
C ALA A 205 -2.34 -21.43 23.38
N LEU A 206 -3.11 -22.34 23.99
CA LEU A 206 -4.32 -22.91 23.39
C LEU A 206 -5.56 -22.17 23.92
N VAL A 207 -6.27 -21.46 23.05
CA VAL A 207 -7.42 -20.63 23.41
C VAL A 207 -8.68 -21.16 22.73
N TYR A 208 -9.58 -21.73 23.52
CA TYR A 208 -10.87 -22.20 23.04
C TYR A 208 -11.82 -21.04 22.73
N GLN A 209 -12.51 -21.12 21.60
CA GLN A 209 -13.46 -20.13 21.10
C GLN A 209 -14.83 -20.78 20.88
N PRO A 210 -15.92 -20.24 21.45
CA PRO A 210 -17.22 -20.89 21.45
C PRO A 210 -17.90 -20.92 20.07
N SER A 211 -17.39 -20.15 19.10
CA SER A 211 -17.92 -20.10 17.74
C SER A 211 -16.86 -19.66 16.74
N ARG A 212 -17.08 -19.97 15.45
CA ARG A 212 -16.22 -19.50 14.35
C ARG A 212 -16.16 -17.98 14.26
N LYS A 213 -17.26 -17.28 14.59
CA LYS A 213 -17.28 -15.82 14.69
C LYS A 213 -16.28 -15.33 15.74
N ALA A 214 -16.32 -15.93 16.94
CA ALA A 214 -15.41 -15.58 18.03
C ALA A 214 -13.93 -15.86 17.68
N MET A 215 -13.65 -16.88 16.85
CA MET A 215 -12.30 -17.11 16.32
C MET A 215 -11.82 -15.97 15.43
N ILE A 216 -12.66 -15.45 14.54
CA ILE A 216 -12.29 -14.31 13.69
C ILE A 216 -12.11 -13.03 14.52
N GLU A 217 -12.95 -12.82 15.54
CA GLU A 217 -12.78 -11.70 16.48
C GLU A 217 -11.47 -11.82 17.27
N GLY A 218 -11.13 -13.03 17.73
CA GLY A 218 -9.86 -13.34 18.38
C GLY A 218 -8.65 -13.11 17.48
N LEU A 219 -8.74 -13.53 16.21
CA LEU A 219 -7.72 -13.27 15.19
C LEU A 219 -7.52 -11.77 14.98
N ASN A 220 -8.59 -11.01 14.76
CA ASN A 220 -8.53 -9.57 14.56
C ASN A 220 -7.88 -8.87 15.76
N ALA A 221 -8.32 -9.21 16.98
CA ALA A 221 -7.74 -8.67 18.20
C ALA A 221 -6.26 -9.05 18.36
N TRP A 222 -5.84 -10.24 17.91
CA TRP A 222 -4.43 -10.62 17.93
C TRP A 222 -3.60 -9.76 16.98
N PHE A 223 -4.07 -9.52 15.74
CA PHE A 223 -3.41 -8.65 14.78
C PHE A 223 -3.30 -7.20 15.28
N GLU A 224 -4.38 -6.66 15.87
CA GLU A 224 -4.38 -5.29 16.42
C GLU A 224 -3.37 -5.11 17.56
N ARG A 225 -3.19 -6.11 18.42
CA ARG A 225 -2.24 -6.04 19.55
C ARG A 225 -0.79 -6.25 19.11
N ASN A 226 -0.56 -7.18 18.19
CA ASN A 226 0.79 -7.64 17.84
C ASN A 226 1.41 -6.86 16.67
N ASP A 227 0.56 -6.34 15.77
CA ASP A 227 0.91 -5.49 14.62
C ASP A 227 2.11 -6.06 13.82
N PRO A 228 1.97 -7.27 13.22
CA PRO A 228 2.98 -7.81 12.32
C PRO A 228 3.10 -6.93 11.06
N ASP A 229 4.31 -6.86 10.50
CA ASP A 229 4.63 -6.12 9.27
C ASP A 229 4.20 -6.90 8.00
#